data_AF-A0A7C5G0S3-F1
#
_entry.id   AF-A0A7C5G0S3-F1
#
_cell.length_a   1.000
_cell.length_b   1.000
_cell.length_c   1.000
_cell.angle_alpha   90.00
_cell.angle_beta   90.00
_cell.angle_gamma   90.00
#
_symmetry.space_group_name_H-M   'P 1'
#
loop_
_entity.id
_entity.type
_entity.pdbx_description
1 polymer ?
#
loop_
_entity_poly.entity_id
_entity_poly.type
_entity_poly.pdbx_seq_one_letter_code
_entity_poly.pdbx_strand_id
1 'polypeptide(L)' 'MVSPQQISLRWRQLFCTGPITEETFQKAERLLEALRPEDPLRHRLFQELQEIRRIHAQKRPSHKPSKRLQSV' A
#
# COMPACT_ATOMS: atom_id res chain seq x y z
N MET A 1 -7.19 24.28 -1.22
CA MET A 1 -6.51 23.33 -2.15
C MET A 1 -5.49 22.54 -1.36
N VAL A 2 -5.44 21.22 -1.52
CA VAL A 2 -4.41 20.39 -0.86
C VAL A 2 -3.14 20.45 -1.71
N SER A 3 -2.02 20.83 -1.13
CA SER A 3 -0.74 20.91 -1.86
C SER A 3 -0.16 19.51 -2.09
N PRO A 4 0.49 19.23 -3.24
CA PRO A 4 1.20 17.98 -3.49
C PRO A 4 2.22 17.66 -2.37
N GLN A 5 2.84 18.69 -1.78
CA GLN A 5 3.78 18.54 -0.67
C GLN A 5 3.09 17.99 0.58
N GLN A 6 1.87 18.44 0.85
CA GLN A 6 1.07 18.01 1.99
C GLN A 6 0.60 16.55 1.83
N ILE A 7 0.36 16.13 0.59
CA ILE A 7 -0.01 14.75 0.25
C ILE A 7 1.18 13.82 0.45
N SER A 8 2.36 14.19 -0.04
CA SER A 8 3.61 13.45 0.21
C SER A 8 3.92 13.32 1.70
N LEU A 9 3.67 14.38 2.49
CA LEU A 9 3.86 14.34 3.94
C LEU A 9 2.90 13.34 4.60
N ARG A 10 1.59 13.41 4.27
CA ARG A 10 0.58 12.49 4.80
C ARG A 10 0.83 11.04 4.38
N TRP A 11 1.31 10.83 3.16
CA TRP A 11 1.72 9.53 2.66
C TRP A 11 2.82 8.92 3.52
N ARG A 12 3.91 9.68 3.76
CA ARG A 12 5.00 9.23 4.63
C ARG A 12 4.48 8.96 6.05
N GLN A 13 3.59 9.79 6.58
CA GLN A 13 3.01 9.55 7.92
C GLN A 13 2.20 8.25 7.99
N LEU A 14 1.41 7.95 6.94
CA LEU A 14 0.62 6.72 6.88
C LEU A 14 1.48 5.46 6.90
N PHE A 15 2.59 5.45 6.16
CA PHE A 15 3.42 4.25 5.97
C PHE A 15 4.68 4.20 6.85
N CYS A 16 5.19 5.33 7.37
CA CYS A 16 6.38 5.35 8.24
C CYS A 16 6.05 5.38 9.74
N THR A 17 4.89 5.86 10.15
CA THR A 17 4.63 6.15 11.58
C THR A 17 3.75 5.11 12.27
N GLY A 18 3.09 4.22 11.53
CA GLY A 18 2.12 3.28 12.09
C GLY A 18 2.10 1.90 11.42
N PRO A 19 1.30 0.97 11.96
CA PRO A 19 1.10 -0.34 11.36
C PRO A 19 0.40 -0.21 10.00
N ILE A 20 0.91 -0.94 9.00
CA ILE A 20 0.32 -1.01 7.67
C ILE A 20 -0.87 -1.97 7.75
N THR A 21 -2.07 -1.43 7.87
CA THR A 21 -3.33 -2.20 7.93
C THR A 21 -4.23 -1.88 6.75
N GLU A 22 -5.34 -2.60 6.61
CA GLU A 22 -6.35 -2.30 5.58
C GLU A 22 -6.87 -0.86 5.67
N GLU A 23 -6.98 -0.33 6.89
CA GLU A 23 -7.37 1.07 7.12
C GLU A 23 -6.31 2.05 6.58
N THR A 24 -5.02 1.73 6.72
CA THR A 24 -3.92 2.52 6.15
C THR A 24 -4.03 2.60 4.64
N PHE A 25 -4.36 1.48 3.98
CA PHE A 25 -4.58 1.44 2.53
C PHE A 25 -5.80 2.26 2.11
N GLN A 26 -6.93 2.16 2.82
CA GLN A 26 -8.12 2.97 2.54
C GLN A 26 -7.84 4.48 2.67
N LYS A 27 -7.09 4.88 3.71
CA LYS A 27 -6.66 6.28 3.90
C LYS A 27 -5.75 6.75 2.78
N ALA A 28 -4.84 5.90 2.30
CA ALA A 28 -3.97 6.19 1.16
C ALA A 28 -4.77 6.34 -0.15
N GLU A 29 -5.76 5.47 -0.40
CA GLU A 29 -6.65 5.57 -1.57
C GLU A 29 -7.43 6.89 -1.57
N ARG A 30 -8.00 7.29 -0.43
CA ARG A 30 -8.67 8.60 -0.30
C ARG A 30 -7.75 9.81 -0.52
N LEU A 31 -6.48 9.70 -0.15
CA LEU A 31 -5.47 10.73 -0.45
C LEU A 31 -5.23 10.87 -1.95
N LEU A 32 -5.26 9.76 -2.70
CA LEU A 32 -5.12 9.76 -4.16
C LEU A 32 -6.38 10.27 -4.85
N GLU A 33 -7.56 9.99 -4.32
CA GLU A 33 -8.84 10.52 -4.83
C GLU A 33 -8.92 12.05 -4.74
N ALA A 34 -8.25 12.64 -3.74
CA ALA A 34 -8.13 14.09 -3.62
C ALA A 34 -7.20 14.73 -4.68
N LEU A 35 -6.35 13.94 -5.34
CA LEU A 35 -5.52 14.40 -6.45
C LEU A 35 -6.27 14.33 -7.77
N ARG A 36 -6.01 15.30 -8.66
CA ARG A 36 -6.52 15.24 -10.04
C ARG A 36 -5.97 14.00 -10.74
N PRO A 37 -6.77 13.32 -11.59
CA PRO A 37 -6.34 12.13 -12.32
C PRO A 37 -5.15 12.40 -13.26
N GLU A 38 -4.99 13.63 -13.75
CA GLU A 38 -3.87 14.07 -14.59
C GLU A 38 -2.60 14.40 -13.80
N ASP A 39 -2.64 14.36 -12.47
CA ASP A 39 -1.49 14.72 -11.65
C ASP A 39 -0.44 13.58 -11.65
N PRO A 40 0.82 13.82 -12.07
CA PRO A 40 1.85 12.79 -12.11
C PRO A 40 2.17 12.21 -10.71
N LEU A 41 1.95 12.98 -9.64
CA LEU A 41 2.14 12.50 -8.28
C LEU A 41 1.14 11.40 -7.94
N ARG A 42 -0.10 11.50 -8.44
CA ARG A 42 -1.13 10.47 -8.24
C ARG A 42 -0.69 9.14 -8.81
N HIS A 43 -0.16 9.13 -10.04
CA HIS A 43 0.30 7.90 -10.68
C HIS A 43 1.45 7.27 -9.90
N ARG A 44 2.43 8.09 -9.49
CA ARG A 44 3.58 7.62 -8.71
C ARG A 44 3.15 6.99 -7.38
N LEU A 45 2.31 7.68 -6.61
CA LEU A 45 1.84 7.17 -5.32
C LEU A 45 0.91 5.96 -5.48
N PHE A 46 0.13 5.89 -6.55
CA PHE A 46 -0.67 4.71 -6.87
C PHE A 46 0.21 3.47 -7.13
N GLN A 47 1.30 3.61 -7.88
CA GLN A 47 2.25 2.52 -8.09
C GLN A 47 2.90 2.07 -6.77
N GLU A 48 3.32 3.02 -5.93
CA GLU A 48 3.84 2.68 -4.60
C GLU A 48 2.80 1.94 -3.75
N LEU A 49 1.52 2.34 -3.79
CA LEU A 49 0.44 1.66 -3.07
C LEU A 49 0.34 0.18 -3.43
N GLN A 50 0.40 -0.11 -4.73
CA GLN A 50 0.30 -1.46 -5.26
C GLN A 50 1.48 -2.31 -4.80
N GLU A 51 2.69 -1.75 -4.80
CA GLU A 51 3.88 -2.45 -4.31
C GLU A 51 3.80 -2.70 -2.80
N ILE A 52 3.38 -1.71 -2.01
CA ILE A 52 3.20 -1.89 -0.56
C ILE A 52 2.16 -2.97 -0.27
N ARG A 53 1.02 -2.99 -1.01
CA ARG A 53 0.02 -4.07 -0.91
C ARG A 53 0.62 -5.43 -1.24
N ARG A 54 1.41 -5.53 -2.31
CA ARG A 54 2.06 -6.77 -2.74
C ARG A 54 3.06 -7.27 -1.69
N ILE A 55 3.89 -6.39 -1.14
CA ILE A 55 4.86 -6.74 -0.09
C ILE A 55 4.11 -7.17 1.18
N HIS A 56 3.08 -6.44 1.59
CA HIS A 56 2.29 -6.77 2.77
C HIS A 56 1.53 -8.09 2.62
N ALA A 57 0.97 -8.36 1.43
CA ALA A 57 0.32 -9.63 1.11
C ALA A 57 1.30 -10.81 1.12
N GLN A 58 2.54 -10.61 0.67
CA GLN A 58 3.60 -11.62 0.73
C GLN A 58 4.14 -11.82 2.15
N LYS A 59 4.13 -10.78 2.99
CA LYS A 59 4.66 -10.81 4.35
C LYS A 59 3.72 -11.49 5.35
N ARG A 60 2.43 -11.64 5.02
CA ARG A 60 1.63 -12.72 5.60
C ARG A 60 2.16 -14.01 4.97
N PRO A 61 2.88 -14.87 5.70
CA PRO A 61 3.26 -16.14 5.13
C PRO A 61 1.94 -16.84 4.81
N SER A 62 1.63 -16.96 3.52
CA SER A 62 0.94 -18.14 3.06
C SER A 62 1.90 -19.28 3.37
N HIS A 63 1.88 -19.70 4.64
CA HIS A 63 2.30 -21.02 5.04
C HIS A 63 1.38 -21.93 4.23
N LYS A 64 1.84 -22.33 3.04
CA LYS A 64 1.29 -23.53 2.43
C LYS A 64 1.65 -24.64 3.42
N PRO A 65 0.68 -25.26 4.12
CA PRO A 65 1.01 -26.48 4.82
C PRO A 65 1.33 -27.52 3.74
N SER A 66 2.56 -28.03 3.82
CA SER A 66 2.96 -29.39 3.50
C SER A 66 1.97 -30.25 2.70
N LYS A 67 2.40 -30.72 1.53
CA LYS A 67 2.24 -32.14 1.19
C LYS A 67 3.60 -32.76 1.01
N ARG A 68 4.23 -33.07 2.15
CA ARG A 68 5.10 -34.23 2.26
C ARG A 68 4.21 -35.47 2.11
N LEU A 69 4.09 -36.01 0.89
CA LEU A 69 3.59 -37.36 0.69
C LEU A 69 4.77 -38.23 0.28
N GLN A 70 5.38 -38.86 1.28
CA GLN A 70 5.96 -40.17 1.09
C GLN A 70 4.82 -41.12 0.72
N SER A 71 4.93 -41.83 -0.39
CA SER A 71 4.25 -43.10 -0.64
C SER A 71 5.07 -43.79 -1.74
N VAL A 72 6.03 -44.61 -1.31
CA VAL A 72 6.03 -46.10 -1.42
C VAL A 72 6.50 -46.52 -2.80
#